data_AF-A0A8S0PN40-F1
#
_entry.id   AF-A0A8S0PN40-F1
#
_cell.length_a   1.000
_cell.length_b   1.000
_cell.length_c   1.000
_cell.angle_alpha   90.00
_cell.angle_beta   90.00
_cell.angle_gamma   90.00
#
_symmetry.space_group_name_H-M   'P 1'
#
loop_
_entity.id
_entity.type
_entity.pdbx_description
1 polymer ?
#
loop_
_entity_poly.entity_id
_entity_poly.type
_entity_poly.pdbx_seq_one_letter_code
_entity_poly.pdbx_strand_id
1 'polypeptide(L)'
;MEGASSNRNLKNKLEACKCARWEPREQKIFMSAAEHVTAEGHRRGKCFSSTGWERSHELFNKNAGKDWTITQLKNHWGAMRTDHKLLFELLQCTKIACGLSTGGRIDAPK
;
A
#
# COMPACT_ATOMS: atom_id res chain seq x y z
N MET A 1 -33.60 33.02 1.18
CA MET A 1 -32.21 33.23 0.72
C MET A 1 -31.30 32.34 1.57
N GLU A 2 -31.23 31.06 1.23
CA GLU A 2 -30.35 30.07 1.89
C GLU A 2 -29.23 29.71 0.91
N GLY A 3 -27.98 29.99 1.27
CA GLY A 3 -26.85 29.73 0.37
C GLY A 3 -25.47 29.75 1.00
N ALA A 4 -25.35 29.73 2.33
CA ALA A 4 -24.04 29.88 3.00
C ALA A 4 -23.57 28.65 3.80
N SER A 5 -24.42 27.63 4.00
CA SER A 5 -24.10 26.51 4.90
C SER A 5 -23.27 25.39 4.24
N SER A 6 -23.47 25.14 2.94
CA SER A 6 -22.82 24.03 2.24
C SER A 6 -21.32 24.23 1.99
N ASN A 7 -20.89 25.49 1.80
CA ASN A 7 -19.50 25.81 1.40
C ASN A 7 -18.49 25.71 2.57
N ARG A 8 -18.94 25.82 3.82
CA ARG A 8 -18.07 25.65 4.99
C ARG A 8 -17.69 24.19 5.23
N ASN A 9 -18.57 23.26 4.86
CA ASN A 9 -18.34 21.83 5.04
C ASN A 9 -17.32 21.29 4.02
N LEU A 10 -17.33 21.79 2.77
CA LEU A 10 -16.34 21.40 1.75
C LEU A 10 -14.94 21.97 2.04
N LYS A 11 -14.85 23.21 2.55
CA LYS A 11 -13.57 23.79 3.00
C LYS A 11 -13.02 23.05 4.22
N ASN A 12 -13.86 22.67 5.18
CA ASN A 12 -13.41 21.87 6.34
C ASN A 12 -13.09 20.40 6.02
N LYS A 13 -13.63 19.84 4.93
CA LYS A 13 -13.25 18.50 4.45
C LYS A 13 -11.93 18.50 3.67
N LEU A 14 -11.55 19.66 3.12
CA LEU A 14 -10.27 19.88 2.45
C LEU A 14 -9.17 20.31 3.43
N GLU A 15 -9.54 20.99 4.53
CA GLU A 15 -8.67 21.23 5.68
C GLU A 15 -8.42 19.92 6.46
N ALA A 16 -7.40 19.21 5.99
CA ALA A 16 -6.63 18.21 6.73
C ALA A 16 -7.43 17.02 7.28
N CYS A 17 -7.86 16.12 6.39
CA CYS A 17 -7.50 14.73 6.68
C CYS A 17 -5.96 14.73 6.72
N LYS A 18 -5.36 14.72 7.92
CA LYS A 18 -3.90 14.68 8.13
C LYS A 18 -3.35 13.34 7.64
N CYS A 19 -3.53 13.04 6.36
CA CYS A 19 -2.86 11.95 5.69
C CYS A 19 -1.38 12.25 5.82
N ALA A 20 -0.68 11.37 6.55
CA ALA A 20 0.75 11.46 6.65
C ALA A 20 1.30 11.46 5.22
N ARG A 21 2.09 12.48 4.89
CA ARG A 21 2.65 12.66 3.56
C ARG A 21 3.81 11.68 3.41
N TRP A 22 3.62 10.67 2.55
CA TRP A 22 4.63 9.66 2.23
C TRP A 22 5.46 10.14 1.04
N GLU A 23 6.76 10.27 1.26
CA GLU A 23 7.69 10.52 0.16
C GLU A 23 7.97 9.22 -0.62
N PRO A 24 8.27 9.28 -1.94
CA PRO A 24 8.57 8.08 -2.73
C PRO A 24 9.70 7.22 -2.14
N ARG A 25 10.67 7.84 -1.47
CA ARG A 25 11.74 7.13 -0.73
C ARG A 25 11.16 6.34 0.44
N GLU A 26 10.27 6.93 1.23
CA GLU A 26 9.65 6.28 2.38
C GLU A 26 8.79 5.10 1.93
N GLN A 27 8.03 5.26 0.85
CA GLN A 27 7.26 4.16 0.27
C GLN A 27 8.13 2.98 -0.16
N LYS A 28 9.29 3.23 -0.78
CA LYS A 28 10.25 2.15 -1.13
C LYS A 28 10.79 1.43 0.09
N ILE A 29 11.15 2.16 1.15
CA ILE A 29 11.62 1.59 2.41
C ILE A 29 10.51 0.74 3.05
N PHE A 30 9.28 1.25 3.05
CA PHE A 30 8.13 0.52 3.58
C PHE A 30 7.85 -0.78 2.80
N MET A 31 7.92 -0.74 1.46
CA MET A 31 7.80 -1.94 0.63
C MET A 31 8.88 -2.99 0.96
N SER A 32 10.13 -2.58 1.12
CA SER A 32 11.22 -3.48 1.48
C SER A 32 11.03 -4.08 2.88
N ALA A 33 10.58 -3.29 3.86
CA ALA A 33 10.24 -3.80 5.19
C ALA A 33 9.08 -4.81 5.15
N ALA A 34 8.03 -4.51 4.37
CA ALA A 34 6.88 -5.38 4.19
C ALA A 34 7.24 -6.71 3.49
N GLU A 35 8.16 -6.68 2.52
CA GLU A 35 8.71 -7.86 1.86
C GLU A 35 9.48 -8.74 2.86
N HIS A 36 10.36 -8.15 3.66
CA HIS A 36 11.14 -8.86 4.68
C HIS A 36 10.24 -9.58 5.69
N VAL A 37 9.27 -8.86 6.26
CA VAL A 37 8.30 -9.41 7.22
C VAL A 37 7.41 -10.49 6.60
N THR A 38 7.12 -10.38 5.30
CA THR A 38 6.40 -11.42 4.55
C THR A 38 7.25 -12.68 4.41
N ALA A 39 8.54 -12.55 4.08
CA ALA A 39 9.47 -13.67 3.97
C ALA A 39 9.69 -14.39 5.31
N GLU A 40 9.63 -13.67 6.44
CA GLU A 40 9.65 -14.24 7.80
C GLU A 40 8.36 -15.01 8.16
N GLY A 41 7.32 -14.99 7.31
CA GLY A 41 6.08 -15.71 7.54
C GLY A 41 5.06 -14.98 8.43
N HIS A 42 5.26 -13.69 8.72
CA HIS A 42 4.36 -12.91 9.56
C HIS A 42 3.12 -12.36 8.83
N ARG A 43 2.86 -12.82 7.59
CA ARG A 43 1.69 -12.44 6.81
C ARG A 43 0.59 -13.50 6.90
N ARG A 44 -0.54 -13.15 7.52
CA ARG A 44 -1.76 -13.98 7.56
C ARG A 44 -2.73 -13.53 6.47
N GLY A 45 -2.69 -14.21 5.34
CA GLY A 45 -3.56 -13.91 4.19
C GLY A 45 -3.32 -12.49 3.64
N LYS A 46 -4.29 -11.60 3.84
CA LYS A 46 -4.26 -10.23 3.28
C LYS A 46 -3.58 -9.19 4.19
N CYS A 47 -3.26 -9.55 5.44
CA CYS A 47 -2.73 -8.63 6.45
C CYS A 47 -1.53 -9.23 7.22
N PHE A 48 -0.72 -8.38 7.83
CA PHE A 48 0.29 -8.83 8.80
C PHE A 48 -0.35 -9.21 10.14
N SER A 49 0.29 -10.13 10.88
CA SER A 49 -0.01 -10.38 12.29
C SER A 49 0.37 -9.16 13.16
N SER A 50 0.02 -9.15 14.45
CA SER A 50 0.46 -8.07 15.36
C SER A 50 1.98 -7.96 15.37
N THR A 51 2.66 -9.09 15.57
CA THR A 51 4.13 -9.20 15.52
C THR A 51 4.69 -8.74 14.17
N GLY A 52 4.02 -9.06 13.06
CA GLY A 52 4.44 -8.56 11.75
C GLY A 52 4.34 -7.05 11.61
N TRP A 53 3.30 -6.43 12.19
CA TRP A 53 3.16 -4.98 12.20
C TRP A 53 4.22 -4.29 13.07
N GLU A 54 4.50 -4.85 14.25
CA GLU A 54 5.57 -4.36 15.15
C GLU A 54 6.92 -4.46 14.45
N ARG A 55 7.23 -5.61 13.83
CA ARG A 55 8.48 -5.82 13.11
C ARG A 55 8.63 -4.90 11.91
N SER A 56 7.56 -4.72 11.13
CA SER A 56 7.54 -3.80 9.98
C SER A 56 7.74 -2.35 10.42
N HIS A 57 7.13 -1.95 11.54
CA HIS A 57 7.26 -0.63 12.14
C HIS A 57 8.69 -0.34 12.59
N GLU A 58 9.33 -1.26 13.31
CA GLU A 58 10.74 -1.16 13.70
C GLU A 58 11.66 -1.00 12.49
N LEU A 59 11.54 -1.90 11.51
CA LEU A 59 12.38 -1.90 10.30
C LEU A 59 12.19 -0.61 9.50
N PHE A 60 10.94 -0.17 9.32
CA PHE A 60 10.63 1.05 8.60
C PHE A 60 11.22 2.28 9.29
N ASN A 61 10.91 2.51 10.57
CA ASN A 61 11.33 3.71 11.27
C ASN A 61 12.85 3.80 11.39
N LYS A 62 13.52 2.66 11.64
CA LYS A 62 14.98 2.56 11.65
C LYS A 62 15.61 2.97 10.31
N ASN A 63 15.07 2.49 9.19
CA ASN A 63 15.63 2.73 7.86
C ASN A 63 15.22 4.07 7.25
N ALA A 64 14.02 4.55 7.60
CA ALA A 64 13.50 5.84 7.15
C ALA A 64 14.08 7.01 7.97
N GLY A 65 14.55 6.76 9.20
CA GLY A 65 14.95 7.80 10.14
C GLY A 65 13.75 8.63 10.59
N LYS A 66 12.61 7.96 10.83
CA LYS A 66 11.33 8.59 11.19
C LYS A 66 10.72 7.90 12.41
N ASP A 67 9.69 8.52 12.97
CA ASP A 67 8.93 7.98 14.10
C ASP A 67 7.44 7.93 13.77
N TRP A 68 7.10 7.09 12.80
CA TRP A 68 5.70 6.88 12.41
C TRP A 68 5.06 5.91 13.38
N THR A 69 3.76 6.03 13.62
CA THR A 69 2.97 5.08 14.38
C THR A 69 2.57 3.88 13.52
N ILE A 70 2.33 2.73 14.17
CA ILE A 70 1.78 1.52 13.50
C ILE A 70 0.48 1.86 12.75
N THR A 71 -0.37 2.73 13.29
CA THR A 71 -1.62 3.16 12.66
C THR A 71 -1.36 3.88 11.33
N GLN A 72 -0.35 4.75 11.26
CA GLN A 72 -0.02 5.42 9.99
C GLN A 72 0.50 4.43 8.93
N LEU A 73 1.29 3.43 9.33
CA LEU A 73 1.75 2.36 8.45
C LEU A 73 0.57 1.50 7.93
N LYS A 74 -0.36 1.14 8.81
CA LYS A 74 -1.58 0.39 8.44
C LYS A 74 -2.44 1.16 7.44
N ASN A 75 -2.63 2.45 7.67
CA ASN A 75 -3.38 3.32 6.76
C ASN A 75 -2.70 3.40 5.39
N HIS A 76 -1.38 3.55 5.36
CA HIS A 76 -0.62 3.56 4.11
C HIS A 76 -0.69 2.25 3.34
N TRP A 77 -0.52 1.11 4.03
CA TRP A 77 -0.70 -0.21 3.44
C TRP A 77 -2.11 -0.38 2.85
N GLY A 78 -3.13 0.14 3.53
CA GLY A 78 -4.50 0.21 3.02
C GLY A 78 -4.57 0.98 1.69
N ALA A 79 -4.03 2.19 1.64
CA ALA A 79 -3.99 3.03 0.45
C ALA A 79 -3.25 2.34 -0.71
N MET A 80 -2.04 1.82 -0.47
CA MET A 80 -1.25 1.13 -1.49
C MET A 80 -1.98 -0.07 -2.10
N ARG A 81 -2.73 -0.82 -1.30
CA ARG A 81 -3.52 -1.96 -1.83
C ARG A 81 -4.67 -1.49 -2.72
N THR A 82 -5.30 -0.37 -2.38
CA THR A 82 -6.35 0.23 -3.20
C THR A 82 -5.76 0.69 -4.54
N ASP A 83 -4.63 1.38 -4.51
CA ASP A 83 -3.94 1.85 -5.72
C ASP A 83 -3.49 0.67 -6.60
N HIS A 84 -2.91 -0.37 -5.99
CA HIS A 84 -2.53 -1.59 -6.70
C HIS A 84 -3.73 -2.29 -7.34
N LYS A 85 -4.86 -2.37 -6.63
CA LYS A 85 -6.10 -2.95 -7.17
C LYS A 85 -6.61 -2.14 -8.37
N LEU A 86 -6.66 -0.81 -8.25
CA LEU A 86 -7.07 0.07 -9.34
C LEU A 86 -6.13 -0.08 -10.55
N LEU A 87 -4.82 -0.06 -10.33
CA LEU A 87 -3.83 -0.28 -11.40
C LEU A 87 -4.06 -1.62 -12.09
N PHE A 88 -4.26 -2.69 -11.32
CA PHE A 88 -4.53 -4.02 -11.86
C PHE A 88 -5.82 -4.03 -12.69
N GLU A 89 -6.92 -3.46 -12.21
CA GLU A 89 -8.18 -3.36 -12.95
C GLU A 89 -8.01 -2.55 -14.25
N LEU A 90 -7.28 -1.43 -14.22
CA LEU A 90 -6.98 -0.63 -15.40
C LEU A 90 -6.14 -1.41 -16.43
N LEU A 91 -5.14 -2.17 -15.98
CA LEU A 91 -4.33 -3.02 -16.86
C LEU A 91 -5.18 -4.10 -17.54
N GLN A 92 -6.11 -4.72 -16.82
CA GLN A 92 -7.05 -5.69 -17.41
C GLN A 92 -8.01 -5.03 -18.41
N CYS A 93 -8.55 -3.85 -18.10
CA CYS A 93 -9.46 -3.12 -18.98
C CYS A 93 -8.80 -2.59 -20.26
N THR A 94 -7.51 -2.23 -20.19
CA THR A 94 -6.79 -1.60 -21.31
C THR A 94 -6.28 -2.59 -22.35
N LYS A 95 -6.50 -3.91 -22.18
CA LYS A 95 -5.93 -4.98 -23.03
C LYS A 95 -4.40 -4.88 -23.21
N ILE A 96 -3.72 -4.13 -22.34
CA ILE A 96 -2.27 -4.13 -22.25
C ILE A 96 -1.95 -5.43 -21.53
N ALA A 97 -1.63 -6.47 -22.30
CA ALA A 97 -1.17 -7.73 -21.75
C ALA A 97 0.12 -7.47 -20.96
N CYS A 98 0.01 -7.31 -19.64
CA CYS A 98 1.14 -7.57 -18.78
C CYS A 98 1.49 -9.03 -19.05
N GLY A 99 2.63 -9.26 -19.72
CA GLY A 99 3.07 -10.58 -20.13
C GLY A 99 3.19 -11.49 -18.92
N LEU A 100 2.09 -12.14 -18.55
CA LEU A 100 2.10 -13.40 -17.84
C LEU A 100 2.78 -14.31 -18.83
N SER A 101 4.08 -14.55 -18.62
CA SER A 101 4.75 -15.71 -19.17
C SER A 101 3.98 -16.90 -18.64
N THR A 102 2.96 -17.31 -19.39
CA THR A 102 2.35 -18.61 -19.27
C THR A 102 3.49 -19.54 -19.60
N GLY A 103 4.16 -20.05 -18.56
CA GLY A 103 5.18 -21.07 -18.70
C GLY A 103 4.57 -22.21 -19.49
N GLY A 104 4.85 -22.22 -20.79
CA GLY A 104 4.53 -23.32 -21.66
C GLY A 104 5.22 -24.53 -21.08
N ARG A 105 4.44 -25.53 -20.68
CA ARG A 105 4.98 -26.87 -20.50
C ARG A 105 5.54 -27.28 -21.84
N ILE A 106 6.86 -27.26 -21.92
CA ILE A 106 7.61 -28.00 -22.92
C ILE A 106 7.35 -29.46 -22.61
N ASP A 107 6.37 -30.04 -23.31
CA ASP A 107 6.23 -31.49 -23.38
C ASP A 107 7.49 -32.01 -24.08
N ALA A 108 8.27 -32.83 -23.35
CA ALA A 108 9.46 -33.46 -23.86
C ALA A 108 9.10 -34.46 -24.98
N PRO A 109 9.90 -34.57 -26.05
CA PRO A 109 9.63 -35.54 -27.10
C PRO A 109 9.92 -36.97 -26.62
N LYS A 110 9.20 -37.86 -27.29
CA LYS A 110 8.87 -39.26 -27.00
C LYS A 110 10.04 -40.20 -26.72
#